data_AF-A0A1A0ITQ9-F1
#
_entry.id   AF-A0A1A0ITQ9-F1
#
_cell.length_a   1.000
_cell.length_b   1.000
_cell.length_c   1.000
_cell.angle_alpha   90.00
_cell.angle_beta   90.00
_cell.angle_gamma   90.00
#
_symmetry.space_group_name_H-M   'P 1'
#
loop_
_entity.id
_entity.type
_entity.pdbx_description
1 polymer ?
#
loop_
_entity_poly.entity_id
_entity_poly.type
_entity_poly.pdbx_seq_one_letter_code
_entity_poly.pdbx_strand_id
1 'polypeptide(L)'
;MNTFRPHRSITPRTRRDETFYPEYIHKICARQHASTPARQHASTPARQHGDRPPVVPDGAVNFAFIGQFSESQSRDCIFTTEYSVRTPMEAVYTLLDLERGVPEVYGSTYDARELLNATSRLRDGEEVHLPGPHLLGEKLYSKFQENEVGKLISDYKLIEKP
;
A
#
# COMPACT_ATOMS: atom_id res chain seq x y z
N MET A 1 -7.85 -51.00 -5.51
CA MET A 1 -7.15 -50.91 -4.20
C MET A 1 -6.88 -49.45 -3.91
N ASN A 2 -7.75 -48.82 -3.11
CA ASN A 2 -7.68 -47.39 -2.82
C ASN A 2 -7.28 -47.25 -1.34
N THR A 3 -6.04 -46.84 -1.06
CA THR A 3 -5.56 -46.66 0.31
C THR A 3 -5.93 -45.27 0.82
N PHE A 4 -7.03 -45.20 1.55
CA PHE A 4 -7.48 -44.04 2.31
C PHE A 4 -6.45 -43.72 3.41
N ARG A 5 -5.75 -42.59 3.33
CA ARG A 5 -4.91 -42.09 4.43
C ARG A 5 -5.79 -41.21 5.35
N PRO A 6 -5.71 -41.36 6.68
CA PRO A 6 -6.55 -40.60 7.60
C PRO A 6 -6.11 -39.12 7.65
N HIS A 7 -7.12 -38.24 7.75
CA HIS A 7 -6.98 -36.80 7.94
C HIS A 7 -6.07 -36.48 9.13
N ARG A 8 -4.98 -35.74 8.89
CA ARG A 8 -4.31 -35.00 9.96
C ARG A 8 -5.17 -33.80 10.31
N SER A 9 -5.71 -33.77 11.52
CA SER A 9 -6.32 -32.60 12.13
C SER A 9 -5.31 -31.46 12.14
N ILE A 10 -5.54 -30.44 11.32
CA ILE A 10 -4.80 -29.19 11.38
C ILE A 10 -5.31 -28.48 12.63
N THR A 11 -4.52 -28.52 13.71
CA THR A 11 -4.77 -27.67 14.88
C THR A 11 -4.64 -26.20 14.44
N PRO A 12 -5.51 -25.30 14.93
CA PRO A 12 -5.42 -23.89 14.58
C PRO A 12 -4.13 -23.35 15.18
N ARG A 13 -3.14 -23.11 14.32
CA ARG A 13 -1.88 -22.49 14.72
C ARG A 13 -2.23 -21.08 15.19
N THR A 14 -1.93 -20.84 16.46
CA THR A 14 -2.12 -19.60 17.22
C THR A 14 -1.94 -18.35 16.35
N ARG A 15 -2.87 -17.40 16.54
CA ARG A 15 -2.89 -16.04 16.00
C ARG A 15 -1.49 -15.43 16.09
N ARG A 16 -0.73 -15.47 15.00
CA ARG A 16 0.57 -14.79 14.90
C ARG A 16 0.27 -13.32 14.65
N ASP A 17 0.35 -12.54 15.70
CA ASP A 17 0.70 -11.12 15.77
C ASP A 17 0.54 -10.37 14.43
N GLU A 18 -0.65 -9.83 14.20
CA GLU A 18 -1.01 -8.96 13.07
C GLU A 18 -0.16 -7.66 13.03
N THR A 19 0.68 -7.42 14.03
CA THR A 19 1.60 -6.28 14.17
C THR A 19 2.97 -6.49 13.51
N PHE A 20 3.31 -7.69 13.04
CA PHE A 20 4.62 -7.95 12.41
C PHE A 20 4.69 -7.49 10.93
N TYR A 21 3.54 -7.37 10.26
CA TYR A 21 3.45 -7.01 8.84
C TYR A 21 3.57 -5.52 8.48
N PRO A 22 3.02 -4.53 9.24
CA PRO A 22 2.99 -3.14 8.79
C PRO A 22 4.38 -2.48 8.70
N GLU A 23 5.29 -2.75 9.64
CA GLU A 23 6.63 -2.16 9.60
C GLU A 23 7.53 -2.74 8.49
N TYR A 24 7.35 -4.01 8.15
CA TYR A 24 8.17 -4.68 7.13
C TYR A 24 7.79 -4.21 5.72
N ILE A 25 6.49 -4.01 5.45
CA ILE A 25 6.01 -3.50 4.16
C ILE A 25 6.49 -2.06 3.92
N HIS A 26 6.45 -1.21 4.95
CA HIS A 26 6.93 0.18 4.85
C HIS A 26 8.42 0.22 4.46
N LYS A 27 9.24 -0.65 5.06
CA LYS A 27 10.68 -0.76 4.75
C LYS A 27 10.96 -1.31 3.35
N ILE A 28 10.15 -2.22 2.83
CA ILE A 28 10.39 -2.77 1.48
C ILE A 28 10.03 -1.76 0.40
N CYS A 29 8.84 -1.13 0.48
CA CYS A 29 8.45 -0.09 -0.48
C CYS A 29 9.44 1.08 -0.47
N ALA A 30 9.82 1.58 0.71
CA ALA A 30 10.76 2.71 0.80
C ALA A 30 12.18 2.37 0.30
N ARG A 31 12.66 1.13 0.52
CA ARG A 31 14.03 0.73 0.18
C ARG A 31 14.20 0.35 -1.30
N GLN A 32 13.16 -0.13 -1.97
CA GLN A 32 13.21 -0.46 -3.40
C GLN A 32 13.40 0.79 -4.29
N HIS A 33 13.02 1.98 -3.83
CA HIS A 33 13.19 3.23 -4.59
C HIS A 33 14.62 3.80 -4.58
N ALA A 34 15.49 3.36 -3.67
CA ALA A 34 16.78 4.02 -3.44
C ALA A 34 17.97 3.39 -4.19
N SER A 35 17.85 2.18 -4.75
CA SER A 35 19.01 1.42 -5.23
C SER A 35 18.94 0.88 -6.67
N THR A 36 17.96 1.29 -7.48
CA THR A 36 17.96 0.93 -8.90
C THR A 36 18.57 2.08 -9.71
N PRO A 37 19.80 1.93 -10.24
CA PRO A 37 20.36 2.93 -11.14
C PRO A 37 19.42 3.03 -12.34
N ALA A 38 19.10 4.26 -12.75
CA ALA A 38 18.25 4.56 -13.88
C ALA A 38 18.75 3.84 -15.15
N ARG A 39 18.27 2.61 -15.36
CA ARG A 39 18.50 1.87 -16.58
C ARG A 39 17.56 2.49 -17.61
N GLN A 40 18.16 3.35 -18.42
CA GLN A 40 17.54 4.00 -19.57
C GLN A 40 16.89 2.93 -20.47
N HIS A 41 15.75 3.29 -21.08
CA HIS A 41 14.91 2.53 -22.03
C HIS A 41 13.71 1.74 -21.44
N ALA A 42 12.54 2.40 -21.42
CA ALA A 42 11.22 1.83 -21.78
C ALA A 42 10.69 0.59 -21.03
N SER A 43 10.74 0.56 -19.70
CA SER A 43 10.16 -0.57 -18.94
C SER A 43 8.65 -0.45 -18.69
N THR A 44 8.07 0.75 -18.75
CA THR A 44 6.61 0.99 -18.62
C THR A 44 6.06 1.75 -19.83
N PRO A 45 5.64 1.07 -20.91
CA PRO A 45 4.88 1.75 -21.96
C PRO A 45 3.59 2.33 -21.37
N ALA A 46 3.15 3.49 -21.90
CA ALA A 46 1.84 4.03 -21.58
C ALA A 46 0.78 2.98 -21.92
N ARG A 47 -0.15 2.76 -21.00
CA ARG A 47 -1.18 1.73 -21.10
C ARG A 47 -2.56 2.34 -21.04
N GLN A 48 -3.52 1.69 -21.70
CA GLN A 48 -4.94 1.93 -21.54
C GLN A 48 -5.56 0.82 -20.69
N HIS A 49 -6.75 1.09 -20.15
CA HIS A 49 -7.52 0.05 -19.47
C HIS A 49 -7.85 -1.07 -20.47
N GLY A 50 -7.55 -2.31 -20.09
CA GLY A 50 -7.73 -3.49 -20.95
C GLY A 50 -6.47 -3.98 -21.69
N ASP A 51 -5.37 -3.21 -21.71
CA ASP A 51 -4.10 -3.65 -22.32
C ASP A 51 -3.48 -4.87 -21.62
N ARG A 52 -3.85 -5.08 -20.35
CA ARG A 52 -3.44 -6.23 -19.53
C ARG A 52 -4.67 -7.07 -19.23
N PRO A 53 -4.62 -8.40 -19.41
CA PRO A 53 -5.72 -9.26 -19.05
C PRO A 53 -5.87 -9.29 -17.52
N PRO A 54 -7.10 -9.37 -16.98
CA PRO A 54 -7.31 -9.62 -15.56
C PRO A 54 -6.65 -10.93 -15.13
N VAL A 55 -6.22 -11.01 -13.87
CA VAL A 55 -5.58 -12.22 -13.31
C VAL A 55 -6.43 -13.48 -13.55
N VAL A 56 -7.71 -13.41 -13.23
CA VAL A 56 -8.70 -14.42 -13.61
C VAL A 56 -9.77 -13.74 -14.47
N PRO A 57 -9.81 -14.00 -15.78
CA PRO A 57 -10.86 -13.48 -16.65
C PRO A 57 -12.25 -13.97 -16.27
N ASP A 58 -13.27 -13.16 -16.58
CA ASP A 58 -14.65 -13.54 -16.34
C ASP A 58 -15.00 -14.85 -17.06
N GLY A 59 -15.54 -15.82 -16.31
CA GLY A 59 -15.86 -17.15 -16.83
C GLY A 59 -14.67 -18.11 -16.97
N ALA A 60 -13.46 -17.73 -16.58
CA ALA A 60 -12.33 -18.66 -16.52
C ALA A 60 -12.56 -19.72 -15.44
N VAL A 61 -12.45 -21.00 -15.81
CA VAL A 61 -12.71 -22.14 -14.92
C VAL A 61 -11.41 -22.77 -14.40
N ASN A 62 -10.34 -22.73 -15.19
CA ASN A 62 -9.11 -23.51 -14.93
C ASN A 62 -7.81 -22.84 -15.40
N PHE A 63 -7.83 -21.56 -15.74
CA PHE A 63 -6.64 -20.83 -16.16
C PHE A 63 -6.62 -19.42 -15.59
N ALA A 64 -5.42 -18.85 -15.46
CA ALA A 64 -5.19 -17.50 -14.96
C ALA A 64 -3.93 -16.90 -15.61
N PHE A 65 -3.88 -15.57 -15.68
CA PHE A 65 -2.69 -14.81 -16.05
C PHE A 65 -2.01 -14.29 -14.79
N ILE A 66 -0.69 -14.44 -14.71
CA ILE A 66 0.11 -14.01 -13.55
C ILE A 66 1.36 -13.25 -14.00
N GLY A 67 1.90 -12.44 -13.09
CA GLY A 67 3.13 -11.70 -13.26
C GLY A 67 2.90 -10.23 -13.59
N GLN A 68 3.94 -9.56 -14.06
CA GLN A 68 3.98 -8.09 -14.21
C GLN A 68 3.07 -7.53 -15.33
N PHE A 69 2.49 -8.42 -16.15
CA PHE A 69 1.64 -8.06 -17.28
C PHE A 69 0.18 -8.50 -17.12
N SER A 70 -0.20 -9.12 -16.00
CA SER A 70 -1.61 -9.33 -15.64
C SER A 70 -2.14 -8.13 -14.84
N GLU A 71 -3.44 -7.85 -14.93
CA GLU A 71 -4.11 -6.80 -14.17
C GLU A 71 -4.72 -7.41 -12.90
N SER A 72 -4.08 -7.14 -11.75
CA SER A 72 -4.65 -7.39 -10.42
C SER A 72 -5.86 -6.49 -10.18
N GLN A 73 -6.82 -6.97 -9.38
CA GLN A 73 -7.95 -6.15 -8.90
C GLN A 73 -7.51 -5.09 -7.87
N SER A 74 -6.28 -5.19 -7.35
CA SER A 74 -5.72 -4.30 -6.35
C SER A 74 -4.80 -3.22 -6.94
N ARG A 75 -4.60 -2.13 -6.19
CA ARG A 75 -3.79 -0.96 -6.58
C ARG A 75 -2.27 -1.15 -6.47
N ASP A 76 -1.76 -2.33 -6.81
CA ASP A 76 -0.34 -2.67 -6.63
C ASP A 76 0.56 -2.18 -7.78
N CYS A 77 1.85 -2.00 -7.49
CA CYS A 77 2.84 -1.49 -8.43
C CYS A 77 3.59 -2.62 -9.13
N ILE A 78 3.69 -2.56 -10.46
CA ILE A 78 4.58 -3.44 -11.21
C ILE A 78 6.06 -3.06 -11.02
N PHE A 79 6.96 -3.91 -11.50
CA PHE A 79 8.40 -3.90 -11.20
C PHE A 79 8.77 -4.20 -9.74
N THR A 80 7.84 -4.75 -8.99
CA THR A 80 8.04 -5.19 -7.61
C THR A 80 7.95 -6.71 -7.53
N THR A 81 8.68 -7.31 -6.59
CA THR A 81 8.54 -8.75 -6.30
C THR A 81 7.16 -9.07 -5.73
N GLU A 82 6.59 -8.10 -5.03
CA GLU A 82 5.29 -8.10 -4.39
C GLU A 82 4.19 -8.40 -5.41
N TYR A 83 4.19 -7.69 -6.55
CA TYR A 83 3.23 -7.93 -7.64
C TYR A 83 3.32 -9.37 -8.19
N SER A 84 4.54 -9.88 -8.37
CA SER A 84 4.78 -11.26 -8.82
C SER A 84 4.29 -12.32 -7.82
N VAL A 85 4.15 -11.96 -6.55
CA VAL A 85 3.61 -12.86 -5.50
C VAL A 85 2.11 -12.66 -5.34
N ARG A 86 1.61 -11.44 -5.55
CA ARG A 86 0.19 -11.09 -5.43
C ARG A 86 -0.65 -11.75 -6.52
N THR A 87 -0.26 -11.62 -7.79
CA THR A 87 -1.10 -12.12 -8.89
C THR A 87 -1.29 -13.64 -8.86
N PRO A 88 -0.29 -14.50 -8.52
CA PRO A 88 -0.54 -15.92 -8.31
C PRO A 88 -1.39 -16.20 -7.08
N MET A 89 -1.27 -15.40 -6.01
CA MET A 89 -2.12 -15.55 -4.82
C MET A 89 -3.59 -15.31 -5.17
N GLU A 90 -3.89 -14.22 -5.89
CA GLU A 90 -5.24 -13.90 -6.39
C GLU A 90 -5.78 -14.99 -7.32
N ALA A 91 -4.95 -15.50 -8.24
CA ALA A 91 -5.32 -16.58 -9.15
C ALA A 91 -5.69 -17.87 -8.40
N VAL A 92 -4.82 -18.31 -7.49
CA VAL A 92 -5.02 -19.56 -6.73
C VAL A 92 -6.23 -19.44 -5.82
N TYR A 93 -6.39 -18.30 -5.14
CA TYR A 93 -7.50 -18.10 -4.20
C TYR A 93 -8.85 -18.08 -4.93
N THR A 94 -8.91 -17.46 -6.10
CA THR A 94 -10.13 -17.40 -6.92
C THR A 94 -10.44 -18.75 -7.56
N LEU A 95 -9.47 -19.41 -8.19
CA LEU A 95 -9.72 -20.65 -8.94
C LEU A 95 -9.94 -21.88 -8.05
N LEU A 96 -9.34 -21.91 -6.85
CA LEU A 96 -9.52 -23.01 -5.89
C LEU A 96 -10.56 -22.74 -4.81
N ASP A 97 -11.26 -21.59 -4.90
CA ASP A 97 -12.28 -21.17 -3.93
C ASP A 97 -11.79 -21.27 -2.47
N LEU A 98 -10.66 -20.63 -2.20
CA LEU A 98 -10.08 -20.64 -0.86
C LEU A 98 -10.82 -19.64 0.05
N GLU A 99 -11.33 -20.12 1.18
CA GLU A 99 -12.03 -19.30 2.20
C GLU A 99 -11.09 -18.40 3.03
N ARG A 100 -10.15 -17.71 2.37
CA ARG A 100 -9.23 -16.76 2.98
C ARG A 100 -9.10 -15.54 2.09
N GLY A 101 -9.14 -14.34 2.68
CA GLY A 101 -8.89 -13.11 1.93
C GLY A 101 -7.43 -12.97 1.51
N VAL A 102 -7.21 -12.53 0.27
CA VAL A 102 -5.90 -12.00 -0.17
C VAL A 102 -5.69 -10.65 0.52
N PRO A 103 -4.52 -10.40 1.14
CA PRO A 103 -4.26 -9.12 1.79
C PRO A 103 -4.26 -7.98 0.76
N GLU A 104 -4.94 -6.89 1.09
CA GLU A 104 -4.97 -5.69 0.27
C GLU A 104 -3.60 -5.01 0.17
N VAL A 105 -3.46 -4.06 -0.75
CA VAL A 105 -2.28 -3.19 -0.82
C VAL A 105 -2.31 -2.25 0.38
N TYR A 106 -1.14 -2.00 0.97
CA TYR A 106 -1.04 -1.16 2.16
C TYR A 106 -1.74 0.20 1.99
N GLY A 107 -2.53 0.57 3.00
CA GLY A 107 -3.42 1.72 3.05
C GLY A 107 -2.78 3.11 3.13
N SER A 108 -1.47 3.27 2.87
CA SER A 108 -0.76 4.53 3.14
C SER A 108 -1.36 5.75 2.45
N THR A 109 -1.94 5.58 1.25
CA THR A 109 -2.59 6.66 0.49
C THR A 109 -3.87 7.16 1.14
N TYR A 110 -4.45 6.41 2.06
CA TYR A 110 -5.67 6.76 2.80
C TYR A 110 -5.40 7.08 4.28
N ASP A 111 -4.17 6.89 4.78
CA ASP A 111 -3.81 7.25 6.15
C ASP A 111 -3.35 8.72 6.22
N ALA A 112 -4.14 9.55 6.90
CA ALA A 112 -3.84 10.97 7.07
C ALA A 112 -2.46 11.23 7.68
N ARG A 113 -1.96 10.34 8.55
CA ARG A 113 -0.63 10.47 9.18
C ARG A 113 0.49 10.31 8.17
N GLU A 114 0.36 9.34 7.27
CA GLU A 114 1.32 9.12 6.19
C GLU A 114 1.27 10.26 5.18
N LEU A 115 0.08 10.81 4.91
CA LEU A 115 -0.07 12.00 4.04
C LEU A 115 0.60 13.24 4.64
N LEU A 116 0.43 13.50 5.95
CA LEU A 116 1.08 14.62 6.63
C LEU A 116 2.61 14.43 6.66
N ASN A 117 3.08 13.21 6.97
CA ASN A 117 4.50 12.87 6.95
C ASN A 117 5.11 13.04 5.54
N ALA A 118 4.44 12.52 4.51
CA ALA A 118 4.86 12.67 3.12
C ALA A 118 4.91 14.15 2.71
N THR A 119 3.91 14.94 3.10
CA THR A 119 3.86 16.39 2.82
C THR A 119 5.03 17.12 3.48
N SER A 120 5.35 16.79 4.74
CA SER A 120 6.50 17.37 5.45
C SER A 120 7.80 17.06 4.70
N ARG A 121 7.99 15.80 4.25
CA ARG A 121 9.19 15.38 3.52
C ARG A 121 9.28 15.93 2.10
N LEU A 122 8.16 16.11 1.41
CA LEU A 122 8.13 16.77 0.09
C LEU A 122 8.53 18.24 0.16
N ARG A 123 8.46 18.85 1.36
CA ARG A 123 8.87 20.22 1.63
C ARG A 123 10.21 20.32 2.33
N ASP A 124 11.01 19.26 2.31
CA ASP A 124 12.32 19.18 2.99
C ASP A 124 12.26 19.47 4.50
N GLY A 125 11.08 19.34 5.11
CA GLY A 125 10.84 19.64 6.53
C GLY A 125 10.52 21.10 6.84
N GLU A 126 10.39 21.97 5.83
CA GLU A 126 10.01 23.37 6.00
C GLU A 126 8.54 23.51 6.45
N GLU A 127 8.25 24.50 7.29
CA GLU A 127 6.90 24.77 7.83
C GLU A 127 6.06 25.57 6.84
N VAL A 128 4.73 25.36 6.80
CA VAL A 128 3.85 26.07 5.84
C VAL A 128 3.72 27.52 6.31
N HIS A 129 4.31 28.44 5.56
CA HIS A 129 4.12 29.87 5.80
C HIS A 129 2.69 30.26 5.41
N LEU A 130 1.86 30.55 6.41
CA LEU A 130 0.48 30.98 6.19
C LEU A 130 0.47 32.43 5.69
N PRO A 131 -0.03 32.71 4.47
CA PRO A 131 -0.10 34.09 3.98
C PRO A 131 -1.18 34.87 4.77
N GLY A 132 -0.77 35.91 5.51
CA GLY A 132 -1.71 36.81 6.19
C GLY A 132 -1.07 37.74 7.24
N PRO A 133 -1.83 38.68 7.82
CA PRO A 133 -1.37 39.50 8.94
C PRO A 133 -1.07 38.62 10.17
N HIS A 134 0.01 38.89 10.90
CA HIS A 134 0.50 38.07 12.01
C HIS A 134 -0.58 37.74 13.07
N LEU A 135 -1.49 38.68 13.34
CA LEU A 135 -2.62 38.53 14.28
C LEU A 135 -3.64 37.45 13.87
N LEU A 136 -3.75 37.15 12.57
CA LEU A 136 -4.64 36.11 12.06
C LEU A 136 -4.01 34.73 12.25
N GLY A 137 -2.69 34.63 12.12
CA GLY A 137 -1.91 33.42 12.38
C GLY A 137 -2.06 32.94 13.82
N GLU A 138 -1.94 33.84 14.79
CA GLU A 138 -2.09 33.51 16.22
C GLU A 138 -3.49 33.00 16.58
N LYS A 139 -4.55 33.63 16.06
CA LYS A 139 -5.95 33.20 16.28
C LYS A 139 -6.27 31.87 15.60
N LEU A 140 -5.68 31.59 14.45
CA LEU A 140 -5.80 30.30 13.78
C LEU A 140 -5.05 29.23 14.56
N TYR A 141 -3.82 29.52 15.00
CA TYR A 141 -2.99 28.62 15.78
C TYR A 141 -3.67 28.20 17.10
N SER A 142 -4.24 29.16 17.84
CA SER A 142 -4.96 28.85 19.09
C SER A 142 -6.17 27.93 18.86
N LYS A 143 -6.95 28.16 17.79
CA LYS A 143 -8.06 27.29 17.40
C LYS A 143 -7.63 25.91 16.90
N PHE A 144 -6.46 25.80 16.28
CA PHE A 144 -5.92 24.51 15.85
C PHE A 144 -5.47 23.66 17.04
N GLN A 145 -4.84 24.27 18.05
CA GLN A 145 -4.37 23.54 19.25
C GLN A 145 -5.50 22.92 20.08
N GLU A 146 -6.71 23.47 19.99
CA GLU A 146 -7.90 22.91 20.65
C GLU A 146 -8.39 21.60 19.99
N ASN A 147 -7.97 21.31 18.75
CA ASN A 147 -8.43 20.16 17.97
C ASN A 147 -7.34 19.11 17.75
N GLU A 148 -7.74 17.83 17.68
CA GLU A 148 -6.83 16.71 17.39
C GLU A 148 -6.14 16.84 16.02
N VAL A 149 -6.82 17.44 15.04
CA VAL A 149 -6.23 17.73 13.72
C VAL A 149 -5.06 18.72 13.84
N GLY A 150 -5.19 19.76 14.66
CA GLY A 150 -4.12 20.73 14.84
C GLY A 150 -2.92 20.18 15.60
N LYS A 151 -3.16 19.28 16.58
CA LYS A 151 -2.09 18.52 17.24
C LYS A 151 -1.30 17.69 16.22
N LEU A 152 -1.99 16.93 15.36
CA LEU A 152 -1.34 16.15 14.30
C LEU A 152 -0.51 17.03 13.36
N ILE A 153 -1.06 18.15 12.89
CA ILE A 153 -0.34 19.06 11.98
C ILE A 153 0.90 19.67 12.66
N SER A 154 0.82 19.99 13.95
CA SER A 154 1.95 20.45 14.76
C SER A 154 3.01 19.36 14.94
N ASP A 155 2.61 18.11 15.20
CA ASP A 155 3.53 16.98 15.41
C ASP A 155 4.35 16.68 14.13
N TYR A 156 3.73 16.83 12.97
CA TYR A 156 4.39 16.67 11.66
C TYR A 156 5.12 17.95 11.18
N LYS A 157 5.26 18.98 12.03
CA LYS A 157 5.98 20.23 11.75
C LYS A 157 5.51 20.93 10.48
N LEU A 158 4.20 20.99 10.28
CA LEU A 158 3.61 21.61 9.08
C LEU A 158 3.16 23.05 9.33
N ILE A 159 3.01 23.49 10.57
CA ILE A 159 2.64 24.87 10.91
C ILE A 159 3.73 25.49 11.76
N GLU A 160 4.11 26.71 11.40
CA GLU A 160 5.02 27.54 12.17
C GLU A 160 4.39 27.97 13.48
N LYS A 161 5.12 27.76 14.58
CA LYS A 161 4.72 28.30 15.87
C LYS A 161 4.94 29.81 15.83
N PRO A 162 3.91 30.64 16.10
CA PRO A 162 4.07 32.09 16.14
C PRO A 162 5.08 32.52 17.22
#